data_AF-A0A397FCS0-F1
#
_entry.id   AF-A0A397FCS0-F1
#
_cell.length_a   1.000
_cell.length_b   1.000
_cell.length_c   1.000
_cell.angle_alpha   90.00
_cell.angle_beta   90.00
_cell.angle_gamma   90.00
#
_symmetry.space_group_name_H-M   'P 1'
#
loop_
_entity.id
_entity.type
_entity.pdbx_description
1 polymer ?
#
loop_
_entity_poly.entity_id
_entity_poly.type
_entity_poly.pdbx_seq_one_letter_code
_entity_poly.pdbx_strand_id
1 'polypeptide(L)' 'MLTSAMWSAAIGLASVLATASHKVKSLPHYNDAKPINFDQYAGHIPLPSNGQKMFYWLVESESNPSTDPLV' A
#
# COMPACT_ATOMS: atom_id res chain seq x y z
N MET A 1 -22.46 -10.17 32.45
CA MET A 1 -21.04 -9.94 32.12
C MET A 1 -20.84 -10.27 30.65
N LEU A 2 -21.01 -9.28 29.77
CA LEU A 2 -20.71 -9.40 28.34
C LEU A 2 -19.53 -8.47 28.04
N THR A 3 -18.34 -9.02 27.82
CA THR A 3 -17.18 -8.27 27.31
C THR A 3 -16.44 -9.13 26.31
N SER A 4 -17.06 -9.41 25.16
CA SER A 4 -16.46 -10.27 24.14
C SER A 4 -16.85 -9.84 22.72
N ALA A 5 -16.67 -8.57 22.32
CA ALA A 5 -16.76 -8.19 20.91
C ALA A 5 -16.27 -6.76 20.61
N MET A 6 -15.05 -6.39 21.01
CA MET A 6 -14.44 -5.14 20.51
C MET A 6 -12.96 -5.31 20.19
N TRP A 7 -12.56 -6.44 19.61
CA TRP A 7 -11.20 -6.64 19.07
C TRP A 7 -11.28 -7.06 17.60
N SER A 8 -11.94 -6.24 16.78
CA SER A 8 -11.91 -6.44 15.32
C SER A 8 -11.91 -5.15 14.50
N ALA A 9 -12.16 -3.98 15.12
CA ALA A 9 -12.14 -2.70 14.41
C ALA A 9 -10.75 -2.06 14.32
N ALA A 10 -9.79 -2.43 15.19
CA ALA A 10 -8.47 -1.80 15.23
C ALA A 10 -7.52 -2.24 14.09
N ILE A 11 -7.74 -3.43 13.50
CA ILE A 11 -6.88 -3.97 12.44
C ILE A 11 -7.18 -3.30 11.08
N GLY A 12 -8.40 -2.78 10.86
CA GLY A 12 -8.79 -2.13 9.61
C GLY A 12 -8.29 -0.70 9.45
N LEU A 13 -8.21 0.09 10.54
CA LEU A 13 -7.74 1.49 10.47
C LEU A 13 -6.21 1.60 10.36
N ALA A 14 -5.46 0.68 10.98
CA ALA A 14 -4.00 0.72 10.95
C ALA A 14 -3.42 0.42 9.56
N SER A 15 -4.04 -0.47 8.78
CA SER A 15 -3.59 -0.80 7.43
C SER A 15 -3.83 0.32 6.42
N VAL A 16 -4.99 1.00 6.48
CA VAL A 16 -5.34 2.11 5.58
C VAL A 16 -4.50 3.38 5.86
N LEU A 17 -4.16 3.64 7.13
CA LEU A 17 -3.26 4.76 7.46
C LEU A 17 -1.81 4.48 7.04
N ALA A 18 -1.38 3.21 7.07
CA ALA A 18 -0.04 2.81 6.63
C ALA A 18 0.16 2.94 5.11
N THR A 19 -0.86 2.66 4.28
CA THR A 19 -0.74 2.79 2.82
C THR A 19 -0.59 4.24 2.37
N ALA A 20 -1.32 5.18 2.99
CA ALA A 20 -1.19 6.61 2.70
C ALA A 20 0.25 7.14 2.93
N SER A 21 0.96 6.59 3.91
CA SER A 21 2.36 6.96 4.20
C SER A 21 3.36 6.48 3.16
N HIS A 22 3.05 5.45 2.37
CA HIS A 22 3.96 4.85 1.40
C HIS A 22 3.78 5.40 -0.02
N LYS A 23 2.85 6.34 -0.23
CA LYS A 23 2.56 6.91 -1.55
C LYS A 23 3.77 7.68 -2.09
N VAL A 24 4.21 7.31 -3.29
CA VAL A 24 5.30 7.98 -4.00
C VAL A 24 4.73 9.15 -4.79
N LYS A 25 5.04 10.37 -4.34
CA LYS A 25 4.46 11.60 -4.92
C LYS A 25 5.16 12.09 -6.20
N SER A 26 6.42 11.73 -6.38
CA SER A 26 7.24 12.14 -7.52
C SER A 26 8.44 11.22 -7.66
N LEU A 27 8.85 10.91 -8.89
CA LEU A 27 10.07 10.16 -9.16
C LEU A 27 11.17 11.10 -9.65
N PRO A 28 12.34 11.15 -8.99
CA PRO A 28 13.49 11.85 -9.51
C PRO A 28 13.83 11.35 -10.92
N HIS A 29 14.14 12.28 -11.83
CA HIS A 29 14.53 11.98 -13.22
C HIS A 29 13.47 11.27 -14.07
N TYR A 30 12.19 11.27 -13.67
CA TYR A 30 11.12 10.87 -14.59
C TYR A 30 11.03 11.84 -15.76
N ASN A 31 11.36 11.35 -16.96
CA ASN A 31 11.48 12.13 -18.18
C ASN A 31 10.81 11.41 -19.35
N ASP A 32 9.55 11.03 -19.15
CA ASP A 32 8.70 10.47 -20.19
C ASP A 32 7.76 11.56 -20.75
N ALA A 33 7.33 11.40 -21.99
CA ALA A 33 6.37 12.31 -22.64
C ALA A 33 4.98 12.24 -21.99
N LYS A 34 4.62 11.07 -21.43
CA LYS A 34 3.37 10.87 -20.70
C LYS A 34 3.59 11.18 -19.21
N PRO A 35 2.72 11.96 -18.55
CA PRO A 35 2.78 12.13 -17.10
C PRO A 35 2.34 10.85 -16.37
N ILE A 36 2.90 10.61 -15.17
CA ILE A 36 2.40 9.57 -14.27
C ILE A 36 0.98 9.94 -13.86
N ASN A 37 0.01 9.11 -14.25
CA ASN A 37 -1.42 9.31 -14.02
C ASN A 37 -2.06 8.20 -13.18
N PHE A 38 -1.23 7.42 -12.50
CA PHE A 38 -1.62 6.32 -11.62
C PHE A 38 -0.88 6.46 -10.28
N ASP A 39 -1.45 5.85 -9.24
CA ASP A 39 -0.81 5.84 -7.94
C ASP A 39 0.24 4.73 -7.82
N GLN A 40 1.24 4.99 -7.01
CA GLN A 40 2.30 4.04 -6.71
C GLN A 40 2.75 4.19 -5.25
N TYR A 41 3.14 3.07 -4.67
CA TYR A 41 3.45 2.95 -3.26
C TYR A 41 4.72 2.13 -3.09
N ALA A 42 5.68 2.62 -2.32
CA ALA A 42 6.92 1.91 -2.05
C ALA A 42 7.25 1.95 -0.57
N GLY A 43 7.73 0.83 -0.03
CA GLY A 43 7.99 0.70 1.39
C GLY A 43 8.56 -0.67 1.76
N HIS A 44 8.40 -1.03 3.03
CA HIS A 44 8.88 -2.31 3.56
C HIS A 44 7.76 -3.03 4.32
N ILE A 45 7.58 -4.32 4.05
CA ILE A 45 6.62 -5.18 4.75
C ILE A 45 7.38 -6.13 5.69
N PRO A 46 7.06 -6.17 6.99
CA PRO A 46 7.68 -7.10 7.91
C PRO A 46 7.22 -8.55 7.61
N LEU A 47 8.17 -9.47 7.54
CA LEU A 47 7.89 -10.89 7.43
C LEU A 47 7.74 -11.52 8.83
N PRO A 48 6.64 -12.24 9.09
CA PRO A 48 6.37 -12.81 10.42
C PRO A 48 7.33 -13.96 10.79
N SER A 49 8.02 -14.55 9.82
CA SER A 49 8.82 -15.76 10.00
C SER A 49 10.22 -15.53 10.56
N ASN A 50 10.82 -14.36 10.35
CA ASN A 50 12.25 -14.16 10.61
C ASN A 50 12.65 -12.72 10.98
N GLY A 51 11.69 -11.83 11.22
CA GLY A 51 11.95 -10.43 11.56
C GLY A 51 12.60 -9.61 10.44
N GLN A 52 12.76 -10.19 9.24
CA GLN A 52 13.20 -9.46 8.06
C GLN A 52 12.08 -8.57 7.54
N LYS A 53 12.46 -7.56 6.76
CA LYS A 53 11.51 -6.71 6.05
C LYS A 53 11.79 -6.81 4.57
N MET A 54 10.75 -7.06 3.78
CA MET A 54 10.85 -7.09 2.32
C MET A 54 10.50 -5.73 1.76
N PHE A 55 11.39 -5.19 0.93
CA PHE A 55 11.07 -4.03 0.11
C PHE A 55 9.97 -4.40 -0.90
N TYR A 56 9.04 -3.47 -1.13
CA TYR A 56 8.04 -3.58 -2.18
C TYR A 56 7.89 -2.25 -2.92
N TRP A 57 7.44 -2.35 -4.17
CA TRP A 57 6.94 -1.22 -4.95
C TRP A 57 5.69 -1.69 -5.71
N LEU A 58 4.53 -1.21 -5.28
CA LEU A 58 3.26 -1.44 -5.93
C LEU A 58 2.98 -0.29 -6.89
N VAL A 59 2.62 -0.63 -8.12
CA VAL A 59 2.13 0.31 -9.14
C VAL A 59 0.70 -0.08 -9.45
N GLU A 60 -0.24 0.84 -9.26
CA GLU A 60 -1.64 0.58 -9.58
C GLU A 60 -1.86 0.57 -11.09
N SER A 61 -2.89 -0.17 -11.53
CA SER A 61 -3.31 -0.15 -12.94
C SER A 61 -3.69 1.26 -13.37
N GLU A 62 -3.30 1.62 -14.59
CA GLU A 62 -3.67 2.91 -15.18
C GLU A 62 -5.16 3.00 -15.59
N SER A 63 -5.85 1.86 -15.72
CA SER A 63 -7.21 1.78 -16.26
C SER A 63 -8.26 1.90 -15.15
N ASN A 64 -8.52 0.82 -14.40
CA ASN A 64 -9.44 0.85 -13.27
C ASN A 64 -8.85 0.06 -12.09
N PRO A 65 -7.97 0.68 -11.28
CA PRO A 65 -7.27 -0.02 -10.21
C PRO A 65 -8.18 -0.60 -9.13
N SER A 66 -9.45 -0.16 -9.06
CA SER A 66 -10.44 -0.72 -8.12
C SER A 66 -10.99 -2.08 -8.55
N THR A 67 -10.89 -2.44 -9.83
CA THR A 67 -11.43 -3.69 -10.40
C THR A 67 -10.41 -4.52 -11.17
N ASP A 68 -9.31 -3.90 -11.60
CA ASP A 68 -8.24 -4.59 -12.31
C ASP A 68 -7.50 -5.56 -11.36
N PRO A 69 -7.00 -6.69 -11.87
CA PRO A 69 -6.37 -7.70 -11.03
C PRO A 69 -5.04 -7.21 -10.43
N LEU A 70 -4.72 -7.75 -9.25
CA LEU A 70 -3.40 -7.60 -8.63
C LEU A 70 -2.46 -8.69 -9.16
N VAL A 71 -1.23 -8.30 -9.51
CA VAL A 71 -0.13 -9.21 -9.94
C VAL A 71 1.05 -9.05 -9.00
#